data_AF-A0A9N9VLK8-F1
#
_entry.id   AF-A0A9N9VLK8-F1
#
_cell.length_a   1.000
_cell.length_b   1.000
_cell.length_c   1.000
_cell.angle_alpha   90.00
_cell.angle_beta   90.00
_cell.angle_gamma   90.00
#
_symmetry.space_group_name_H-M   'P 1'
#
loop_
_entity.id
_entity.type
_entity.pdbx_description
1 polymer ?
#
loop_
_entity_poly.entity_id
_entity_poly.type
_entity_poly.pdbx_seq_one_letter_code
_entity_poly.pdbx_strand_id
1 'polypeptide(L)'
;MGSHSSLTQYAAFVEPDTGLARIGHYDLSQQTIQPLSFVSGTPVTNLYEVIAAGPSKIIPNGEVLPAKRVRLLPPISGRDILAVGKNYMEHAKEFNSSGYDSSDKTDRPSHPVIFTKRATSIVADGSEVLLHPEFSQTVDYEGEIGVIIGKSGFRVEEADAMQYVWGYTIINDLTARERQRDHKQFFIGKSPDTFCPMGPIAVPKEDLPATLKVETHINGELRQSATSEDLIFSIPNLIKTISEGQTLQPGDVIATGTPAGVGIGRKPPVFLKSGDQMSVSITGLGTLNNQIAPAHAVNPTIKRVDSDSPFRLTNGAKSLNAGVGLTQVNGKNLNYQRLGSGANHIVFVHGLGGTLDYWTPLISTLSLAETNTLHLFDLEGHGASPTHPLSQLSIESFAADIKSIFETAGASASAPATLVAHSMGCLAALKFTLDNPGLVEKLVLVGPPPSPLPEAASKGSYARASLVRSKGMNAVVDTIVDAGTSSNTKKANPLAIAAVRISLLSQDPESYAKAVWALANATQKLDVEAIKAKTLIVTGDEDKVSPPSLCEAYTSRIHGSTIVVLKDVGHWHVFENVAGVAAAVKAFL
;
A
#
# COMPACT_ATOMS: atom_id res chain seq x y z
N MET A 1 12.95 35.59 21.91
CA MET A 1 13.67 34.82 20.89
C MET A 1 13.62 33.36 21.30
N GLY A 2 12.58 32.63 20.88
CA GLY A 2 12.54 31.19 21.08
C GLY A 2 13.36 30.52 19.99
N SER A 3 14.31 29.66 20.36
CA SER A 3 15.07 28.84 19.43
C SER A 3 14.11 27.86 18.75
N HIS A 4 13.55 28.23 17.60
CA HIS A 4 13.01 27.25 16.68
C HIS A 4 14.22 26.44 16.18
N SER A 5 14.46 25.27 16.77
CA SER A 5 15.20 24.21 16.08
C SER A 5 14.43 23.96 14.78
N SER A 6 14.99 24.35 13.65
CA SER A 6 14.35 24.20 12.35
C SER A 6 14.34 22.70 12.03
N LEU A 7 13.16 22.09 12.09
CA LEU A 7 12.94 20.68 11.75
C LEU A 7 12.96 20.48 10.23
N THR A 8 14.08 20.83 9.60
CA THR A 8 14.18 21.06 8.15
C THR A 8 15.19 20.16 7.45
N GLN A 9 15.95 19.35 8.20
CA GLN A 9 16.72 18.24 7.67
C GLN A 9 15.81 17.04 7.39
N TYR A 10 15.15 16.99 6.23
CA TYR A 10 14.11 15.99 5.95
C TYR A 10 14.72 14.67 5.48
N ALA A 11 14.46 13.58 6.22
CA ALA A 11 14.74 12.21 5.80
C ALA A 11 13.45 11.45 5.51
N ALA A 12 13.45 10.70 4.41
CA ALA A 12 12.43 9.69 4.15
C ALA A 12 12.86 8.36 4.78
N PHE A 13 11.94 7.69 5.47
CA PHE A 13 12.23 6.42 6.14
C PHE A 13 11.01 5.51 6.20
N VAL A 14 11.24 4.24 6.48
CA VAL A 14 10.19 3.28 6.81
C VAL A 14 10.06 3.16 8.32
N GLU A 15 8.88 3.50 8.83
CA GLU A 15 8.52 3.38 10.24
C GLU A 15 8.56 1.90 10.66
N PRO A 16 9.38 1.51 11.66
CA PRO A 16 9.63 0.10 11.98
C PRO A 16 8.38 -0.68 12.37
N ASP A 17 7.46 -0.05 13.10
CA ASP A 17 6.28 -0.73 13.66
C ASP A 17 5.16 -0.93 12.62
N THR A 18 5.04 -0.02 11.66
CA THR A 18 3.94 -0.02 10.68
C THR A 18 4.39 -0.44 9.28
N GLY A 19 5.69 -0.38 8.99
CA GLY A 19 6.24 -0.58 7.65
C GLY A 19 5.88 0.53 6.66
N LEU A 20 5.36 1.67 7.14
CA LEU A 20 4.91 2.77 6.28
C LEU A 20 6.04 3.76 6.01
N ALA A 21 6.04 4.33 4.80
CA ALA A 21 6.89 5.47 4.49
C ALA A 21 6.45 6.72 5.28
N ARG A 22 7.44 7.45 5.78
CA ARG A 22 7.30 8.67 6.58
C ARG A 22 8.39 9.67 6.22
N ILE A 23 8.14 10.94 6.54
CA ILE A 23 9.16 11.97 6.63
C ILE A 23 9.45 12.29 8.10
N GLY A 24 10.73 12.42 8.41
CA GLY A 24 11.23 12.84 9.70
C GLY A 24 12.26 13.95 9.59
N HIS A 25 12.50 14.67 10.68
CA HIS A 25 13.70 15.50 10.83
C HIS A 25 14.86 14.62 11.29
N TYR A 26 15.93 14.56 10.51
CA TYR A 26 17.15 13.84 10.82
C TYR A 26 18.13 14.76 11.54
N ASP A 27 18.46 14.45 12.79
CA ASP A 27 19.53 15.10 13.51
C ASP A 27 20.86 14.42 13.16
N LEU A 28 21.66 15.05 12.28
CA LEU A 28 22.95 14.50 11.85
C LEU A 28 23.94 14.30 13.02
N SER A 29 23.83 15.09 14.09
CA SER A 29 24.74 14.99 15.25
C SER A 29 24.38 13.83 16.18
N GLN A 30 23.08 13.63 16.43
CA GLN A 30 22.58 12.60 17.32
C GLN A 30 22.29 11.28 16.59
N GLN A 31 22.26 11.30 15.25
CA GLN A 31 21.88 10.16 14.41
C GLN A 31 20.49 9.63 14.80
N THR A 32 19.55 10.55 14.96
CA THR A 32 18.16 10.27 15.30
C THR A 32 17.21 10.89 14.27
N ILE A 33 16.00 10.35 14.19
CA ILE A 33 14.93 10.85 13.34
C ILE A 33 13.72 11.16 14.22
N GLN A 34 13.30 12.42 14.22
CA GLN A 34 12.01 12.84 14.79
C GLN A 34 10.94 12.73 13.69
N PRO A 35 9.96 11.81 13.76
CA PRO A 35 8.89 11.76 12.78
C PRO A 35 8.10 13.07 12.76
N LEU A 36 7.58 13.43 11.59
CA LEU A 36 6.86 14.68 11.37
C LEU A 36 5.40 14.44 10.97
N SER A 37 4.54 15.37 11.36
CA SER A 37 3.16 15.46 10.91
C SER A 37 2.83 16.88 10.47
N PHE A 38 1.72 17.03 9.75
CA PHE A 38 1.12 18.34 9.59
C PHE A 38 0.53 18.83 10.92
N VAL A 39 0.29 20.14 11.03
CA VAL A 39 -0.42 20.74 12.18
C VAL A 39 -1.79 20.11 12.49
N SER A 40 -2.38 19.39 11.53
CA SER A 40 -3.61 18.60 11.71
C SER A 40 -3.40 17.28 12.47
N GLY A 41 -2.15 16.89 12.73
CA GLY A 41 -1.76 15.58 13.28
C GLY A 41 -1.56 14.49 12.21
N THR A 42 -1.91 14.74 10.95
CA THR A 42 -1.72 13.78 9.84
C THR A 42 -0.23 13.57 9.58
N PRO A 43 0.32 12.34 9.67
CA PRO A 43 1.74 12.09 9.38
C PRO A 43 2.14 12.53 7.98
N VAL A 44 3.34 13.10 7.84
CA VAL A 44 3.93 13.41 6.53
C VAL A 44 4.53 12.13 5.95
N THR A 45 4.18 11.79 4.71
CA THR A 45 4.50 10.49 4.12
C THR A 45 5.58 10.56 3.04
N ASN A 46 5.79 11.72 2.42
CA ASN A 46 6.79 11.91 1.36
C ASN A 46 7.25 13.38 1.26
N LEU A 47 8.34 13.65 0.53
CA LEU A 47 8.88 15.01 0.42
C LEU A 47 8.03 15.93 -0.47
N TYR A 48 7.25 15.40 -1.42
CA TYR A 48 6.34 16.22 -2.24
C TYR A 48 5.30 16.95 -1.37
N GLU A 49 4.80 16.27 -0.33
CA GLU A 49 3.95 16.85 0.71
C GLU A 49 4.63 17.99 1.48
N VAL A 50 5.91 17.83 1.83
CA VAL A 50 6.71 18.88 2.49
C VAL A 50 6.84 20.11 1.60
N ILE A 51 7.19 19.90 0.33
CA ILE A 51 7.35 20.96 -0.67
C ILE A 51 6.03 21.72 -0.86
N ALA A 52 4.92 21.01 -0.98
CA ALA A 52 3.61 21.60 -1.21
C ALA A 52 3.05 22.36 0.02
N ALA A 53 3.26 21.82 1.23
CA ALA A 53 2.71 22.41 2.46
C ALA A 53 3.58 23.55 3.01
N GLY A 54 4.90 23.46 2.84
CA GLY A 54 5.88 24.37 3.42
C GLY A 54 6.13 24.11 4.92
N PRO A 55 7.29 24.57 5.45
CA PRO A 55 7.76 24.19 6.78
C PRO A 55 6.85 24.68 7.93
N SER A 56 6.14 25.80 7.74
CA SER A 56 5.23 26.37 8.77
C SER A 56 4.03 25.49 9.12
N LYS A 57 3.74 24.46 8.31
CA LYS A 57 2.62 23.54 8.50
C LYS A 57 3.05 22.18 9.04
N ILE A 58 4.33 22.03 9.38
CA ILE A 58 4.93 20.75 9.78
C ILE A 58 5.42 20.87 11.22
N ILE A 59 5.09 19.87 12.03
CA ILE A 59 5.41 19.80 13.46
C ILE A 59 6.01 18.43 13.79
N PRO A 60 6.80 18.31 14.88
CA PRO A 60 7.26 17.00 15.35
C PRO A 60 6.06 16.20 15.89
N ASN A 61 6.04 14.90 15.62
CA ASN A 61 5.02 13.99 16.13
C ASN A 61 5.60 12.58 16.33
N GLY A 62 5.23 11.93 17.43
CA GLY A 62 5.74 10.60 17.77
C GLY A 62 7.12 10.60 18.46
N GLU A 63 7.59 9.41 18.80
CA GLU A 63 8.87 9.18 19.49
C GLU A 63 10.05 9.43 18.54
N VAL A 64 11.14 10.00 19.09
CA VAL A 64 12.41 10.12 18.39
C VAL A 64 13.02 8.72 18.20
N LEU A 65 13.28 8.34 16.96
CA LEU A 65 13.81 7.04 16.59
C LEU A 65 15.32 7.11 16.36
N PRO A 66 16.13 6.15 16.85
CA PRO A 66 17.52 6.02 16.40
C PRO A 66 17.57 5.71 14.90
N ALA A 67 18.38 6.43 14.12
CA ALA A 67 18.45 6.26 12.66
C ALA A 67 18.79 4.82 12.25
N LYS A 68 19.59 4.11 13.05
CA LYS A 68 19.95 2.70 12.82
C LYS A 68 18.77 1.72 12.97
N ARG A 69 17.67 2.11 13.61
CA ARG A 69 16.47 1.27 13.76
C ARG A 69 15.49 1.43 12.61
N VAL A 70 15.69 2.43 11.74
CA VAL A 70 14.84 2.65 10.58
C VAL A 70 15.54 2.22 9.30
N ARG A 71 14.76 1.97 8.25
CA ARG A 71 15.29 1.87 6.90
C ARG A 71 15.12 3.21 6.21
N LEU A 72 16.23 3.88 5.88
CA LEU A 72 16.19 5.10 5.09
C LEU A 72 15.70 4.82 3.67
N LEU A 73 15.02 5.81 3.11
CA LEU A 73 14.56 5.86 1.72
C LEU A 73 15.27 7.05 1.05
N PRO A 74 15.36 7.09 -0.30
CA PRO A 74 15.76 8.31 -0.98
C PRO A 74 14.82 9.45 -0.55
N PRO A 75 15.32 10.66 -0.25
CA PRO A 75 14.47 11.76 0.20
C PRO A 75 13.35 12.07 -0.79
N ILE A 76 13.62 11.88 -2.08
CA ILE A 76 12.66 12.02 -3.16
C ILE A 76 12.92 10.98 -4.25
N SER A 77 11.86 10.44 -4.84
CA SER A 77 11.94 9.43 -5.91
C SER A 77 10.66 9.43 -6.76
N GLY A 78 10.59 8.55 -7.78
CA GLY A 78 9.41 8.38 -8.63
C GLY A 78 9.43 9.20 -9.93
N ARG A 79 10.46 10.02 -10.14
CA ARG A 79 10.72 10.74 -11.40
C ARG A 79 12.15 10.54 -11.86
N ASP A 80 12.36 10.60 -13.17
CA ASP A 80 13.71 10.60 -13.74
C ASP A 80 14.46 11.88 -13.31
N ILE A 81 15.76 11.76 -13.11
CA ILE A 81 16.61 12.87 -12.68
C ILE A 81 17.13 13.59 -13.91
N LEU A 82 17.00 14.91 -13.95
CA LEU A 82 17.67 15.74 -14.95
C LEU A 82 19.12 15.91 -14.53
N ALA A 83 20.07 15.66 -15.41
CA ALA A 83 21.49 15.67 -15.06
C ALA A 83 22.31 16.44 -16.08
N VAL A 84 23.42 17.02 -15.63
CA VAL A 84 24.25 17.93 -16.41
C VAL A 84 25.65 17.37 -16.59
N GLY A 85 26.05 17.14 -17.85
CA GLY A 85 27.39 16.68 -18.19
C GLY A 85 28.40 17.83 -18.23
N LYS A 86 29.66 17.54 -17.87
CA LYS A 86 30.81 18.44 -18.03
C LYS A 86 30.60 19.85 -17.44
N ASN A 87 30.04 19.95 -16.23
CA ASN A 87 29.71 21.25 -15.62
C ASN A 87 30.79 21.82 -14.68
N TYR A 88 31.98 21.21 -14.62
CA TYR A 88 33.16 21.75 -13.93
C TYR A 88 34.33 21.85 -14.91
N MET A 89 35.05 22.96 -14.90
CA MET A 89 36.12 23.25 -15.88
C MET A 89 37.22 22.19 -15.88
N GLU A 90 37.74 21.84 -14.69
CA GLU A 90 38.81 20.85 -14.58
C GLU A 90 38.32 19.43 -14.93
N HIS A 91 37.06 19.12 -14.66
CA HIS A 91 36.47 17.85 -15.06
C HIS A 91 36.28 17.77 -16.59
N ALA A 92 35.85 18.86 -17.23
CA ALA A 92 35.72 18.92 -18.68
C ALA A 92 37.06 18.65 -19.39
N LYS A 93 38.14 19.27 -18.90
CA LYS A 93 39.51 19.01 -19.38
C LYS A 93 39.95 17.56 -19.14
N GLU A 94 39.71 17.05 -17.93
CA GLU A 94 40.03 15.66 -17.54
C GLU A 94 39.34 14.66 -18.46
N PHE A 95 38.03 14.80 -18.66
CA PHE A 95 37.23 13.92 -19.51
C PHE A 95 37.63 14.00 -20.99
N ASN A 96 37.84 15.20 -21.53
CA ASN A 96 38.32 15.39 -22.91
C ASN A 96 39.67 14.69 -23.14
N SER A 97 40.56 14.72 -22.14
CA SER A 97 41.88 14.08 -22.21
C SER A 97 41.85 12.55 -22.11
N SER A 98 40.73 11.96 -21.67
CA SER A 98 40.60 10.50 -21.46
C SER A 98 40.38 9.69 -22.75
N GLY A 99 39.93 10.34 -23.83
CA GLY A 99 39.56 9.68 -25.09
C GLY A 99 38.18 8.99 -25.08
N TYR A 100 37.39 9.15 -24.01
CA TYR A 100 36.00 8.64 -23.91
C TYR A 100 34.95 9.69 -24.27
N ASP A 101 35.39 10.85 -24.74
CA ASP A 101 34.51 11.93 -25.18
C ASP A 101 33.96 11.68 -26.59
N SER A 102 32.65 11.43 -26.67
CA SER A 102 31.90 11.32 -27.91
C SER A 102 31.19 12.62 -28.31
N SER A 103 31.33 13.70 -27.52
CA SER A 103 30.82 15.05 -27.77
C SER A 103 31.92 16.00 -28.26
N ASP A 104 31.59 17.26 -28.55
CA ASP A 104 32.54 18.25 -29.07
C ASP A 104 33.78 18.37 -28.17
N LYS A 105 34.98 18.29 -28.76
CA LYS A 105 36.31 18.35 -28.09
C LYS A 105 36.68 19.74 -27.57
N THR A 106 35.70 20.51 -27.11
CA THR A 106 35.91 21.85 -26.56
C THR A 106 35.99 21.77 -25.04
N ASP A 107 36.98 22.46 -24.46
CA ASP A 107 37.22 22.43 -23.01
C ASP A 107 36.15 23.16 -22.20
N ARG A 108 35.37 24.03 -22.85
CA ARG A 108 34.20 24.69 -22.28
C ARG A 108 33.02 24.53 -23.24
N PRO A 109 31.98 23.76 -22.89
CA PRO A 109 30.76 23.67 -23.68
C PRO A 109 30.11 25.05 -23.84
N SER A 110 29.47 25.32 -24.97
CA SER A 110 28.69 26.55 -25.20
C SER A 110 27.31 26.51 -24.54
N HIS A 111 26.77 25.31 -24.35
CA HIS A 111 25.48 25.03 -23.72
C HIS A 111 25.61 23.86 -22.74
N PRO A 112 24.78 23.81 -21.68
CA PRO A 112 24.79 22.67 -20.76
C PRO A 112 24.32 21.40 -21.48
N VAL A 113 25.05 20.30 -21.28
CA VAL A 113 24.69 18.98 -21.82
C VAL A 113 23.70 18.34 -20.86
N ILE A 114 22.40 18.36 -21.23
CA ILE A 114 21.33 17.79 -20.41
C ILE A 114 21.08 16.33 -20.81
N PHE A 115 21.05 15.44 -19.82
CA PHE A 115 20.63 14.04 -19.97
C PHE A 115 19.74 13.63 -18.80
N THR A 116 19.28 12.38 -18.79
CA THR A 116 18.46 11.85 -17.70
C THR A 116 19.06 10.60 -17.06
N LYS A 117 18.76 10.40 -15.78
CA LYS A 117 18.90 9.13 -15.07
C LYS A 117 17.52 8.56 -14.79
N ARG A 118 17.32 7.28 -15.09
CA ARG A 118 16.04 6.61 -14.87
C ARG A 118 15.69 6.57 -13.38
N ALA A 119 14.42 6.80 -13.02
CA ALA A 119 13.93 6.76 -11.65
C ALA A 119 14.18 5.41 -10.93
N THR A 120 14.27 4.31 -11.68
CA THR A 120 14.57 2.98 -11.13
C THR A 120 16.01 2.86 -10.65
N SER A 121 16.93 3.70 -11.13
CA SER A 121 18.32 3.74 -10.66
C SER A 121 18.48 4.35 -9.26
N ILE A 122 17.44 5.04 -8.75
CA ILE A 122 17.49 5.72 -7.46
C ILE A 122 17.52 4.73 -6.30
N VAL A 123 18.53 4.87 -5.43
CA VAL A 123 18.69 4.11 -4.18
C VAL A 123 19.06 5.01 -3.02
N ALA A 124 18.76 4.57 -1.80
CA ALA A 124 18.96 5.37 -0.60
C ALA A 124 20.41 5.31 -0.11
N ASP A 125 20.73 6.20 0.84
CA ASP A 125 21.88 6.01 1.73
C ASP A 125 21.88 4.61 2.37
N GLY A 126 23.07 4.01 2.44
CA GLY A 126 23.31 2.66 2.95
C GLY A 126 22.88 1.52 2.03
N SER A 127 22.25 1.81 0.88
CA SER A 127 21.89 0.77 -0.10
C SER A 127 23.13 0.27 -0.84
N GLU A 128 23.14 -1.02 -1.17
CA GLU A 128 24.16 -1.58 -2.06
C GLU A 128 23.99 -1.09 -3.50
N VAL A 129 25.12 -0.92 -4.19
CA VAL A 129 25.19 -0.51 -5.60
C VAL A 129 25.78 -1.64 -6.43
N LEU A 130 25.06 -2.06 -7.46
CA LEU A 130 25.43 -3.18 -8.31
C LEU A 130 26.49 -2.76 -9.34
N LEU A 131 27.46 -3.61 -9.64
CA LEU A 131 28.43 -3.36 -10.73
C LEU A 131 27.87 -3.64 -12.13
N HIS A 132 26.88 -4.52 -12.24
CA HIS A 132 26.40 -5.06 -13.51
C HIS A 132 27.55 -5.57 -14.42
N PRO A 133 28.33 -6.58 -13.99
CA PRO A 133 29.56 -6.99 -14.68
C PRO A 133 29.34 -7.50 -16.12
N GLU A 134 28.16 -8.04 -16.44
CA GLU A 134 27.78 -8.42 -17.80
C GLU A 134 27.47 -7.20 -18.69
N PHE A 135 27.18 -6.05 -18.06
CA PHE A 135 26.88 -4.80 -18.73
C PHE A 135 28.11 -3.90 -18.87
N SER A 136 28.94 -3.69 -17.85
CA SER A 136 30.14 -2.86 -17.96
C SER A 136 31.24 -3.27 -16.98
N GLN A 137 32.50 -2.99 -17.36
CA GLN A 137 33.69 -3.16 -16.51
C GLN A 137 34.29 -1.82 -16.09
N THR A 138 33.62 -0.70 -16.40
CA THR A 138 34.13 0.67 -16.26
C THR A 138 33.18 1.54 -15.44
N VAL A 139 32.66 0.97 -14.35
CA VAL A 139 31.77 1.67 -13.42
C VAL A 139 32.56 2.70 -12.63
N ASP A 140 32.07 3.93 -12.62
CA ASP A 140 32.74 5.10 -12.05
C ASP A 140 31.79 5.88 -11.12
N TYR A 141 32.37 6.67 -10.22
CA TYR A 141 31.66 7.51 -9.25
C TYR A 141 31.67 8.97 -9.69
N GLU A 142 30.61 9.71 -9.34
CA GLU A 142 30.49 11.14 -9.62
C GLU A 142 29.65 11.80 -8.52
N GLY A 143 30.30 12.39 -7.51
CA GLY A 143 29.58 13.13 -6.46
C GLY A 143 29.04 14.45 -6.98
N GLU A 144 27.76 14.73 -6.75
CA GLU A 144 27.05 15.90 -7.28
C GLU A 144 26.09 16.55 -6.27
N ILE A 145 25.89 17.86 -6.45
CA ILE A 145 24.83 18.62 -5.79
C ILE A 145 23.51 18.34 -6.54
N GLY A 146 22.51 17.83 -5.84
CA GLY A 146 21.15 17.68 -6.34
C GLY A 146 20.29 18.88 -5.96
N VAL A 147 19.76 19.61 -6.93
CA VAL A 147 18.83 20.73 -6.72
C VAL A 147 17.40 20.23 -6.82
N ILE A 148 16.57 20.49 -5.81
CA ILE A 148 15.16 20.11 -5.77
C ILE A 148 14.29 21.31 -6.12
N ILE A 149 13.45 21.19 -7.14
CA ILE A 149 12.51 22.22 -7.57
C ILE A 149 11.30 22.27 -6.62
N GLY A 150 10.90 23.48 -6.21
CA GLY A 150 9.77 23.73 -5.31
C GLY A 150 8.52 24.27 -5.97
N LYS A 151 8.64 24.81 -7.19
CA LYS A 151 7.55 25.48 -7.90
C LYS A 151 7.53 25.04 -9.34
N SER A 152 6.33 24.97 -9.92
CA SER A 152 6.17 24.75 -11.35
C SER A 152 6.72 25.94 -12.14
N GLY A 153 7.51 25.71 -13.19
CA GLY A 153 8.07 26.81 -14.00
C GLY A 153 8.24 26.43 -15.47
N PHE A 154 7.94 27.38 -16.36
CA PHE A 154 8.15 27.25 -17.81
C PHE A 154 8.70 28.58 -18.31
N ARG A 155 9.80 28.54 -19.07
CA ARG A 155 10.57 29.71 -19.52
C ARG A 155 10.92 30.64 -18.36
N VAL A 156 11.52 30.06 -17.33
CA VAL A 156 11.97 30.78 -16.14
C VAL A 156 13.16 31.66 -16.51
N GLU A 157 13.08 32.95 -16.19
CA GLU A 157 14.21 33.86 -16.35
C GLU A 157 15.32 33.55 -15.35
N GLU A 158 16.59 33.73 -15.74
CA GLU A 158 17.74 33.39 -14.90
C GLU A 158 17.72 34.13 -13.55
N ALA A 159 17.30 35.40 -13.55
CA ALA A 159 17.20 36.22 -12.35
C ALA A 159 16.16 35.69 -11.34
N ASP A 160 15.14 34.98 -11.81
CA ASP A 160 14.06 34.44 -10.98
C ASP A 160 14.28 32.97 -10.59
N ALA A 161 15.24 32.29 -11.24
CA ALA A 161 15.45 30.85 -11.12
C ALA A 161 15.60 30.36 -9.68
N MET A 162 16.29 31.11 -8.82
CA MET A 162 16.45 30.71 -7.41
C MET A 162 15.12 30.66 -6.67
N GLN A 163 14.09 31.40 -7.08
CA GLN A 163 12.76 31.36 -6.45
C GLN A 163 12.02 30.03 -6.70
N TYR A 164 12.49 29.23 -7.67
CA TYR A 164 11.97 27.90 -8.01
C TYR A 164 12.69 26.78 -7.28
N VAL A 165 13.85 27.04 -6.68
CA VAL A 165 14.59 26.06 -5.86
C VAL A 165 13.92 25.95 -4.49
N TRP A 166 13.51 24.74 -4.12
CA TRP A 166 13.09 24.42 -2.76
C TRP A 166 14.31 24.17 -1.86
N GLY A 167 15.26 23.38 -2.34
CA GLY A 167 16.39 22.94 -1.51
C GLY A 167 17.33 22.01 -2.25
N TYR A 168 18.13 21.28 -1.47
CA TYR A 168 19.23 20.46 -1.97
C TYR A 168 19.27 19.07 -1.34
N THR A 169 19.85 18.12 -2.07
CA THR A 169 20.21 16.76 -1.63
C THR A 169 21.56 16.36 -2.24
N ILE A 170 22.16 15.26 -1.80
CA ILE A 170 23.36 14.68 -2.42
C ILE A 170 22.94 13.65 -3.46
N ILE A 171 23.67 13.60 -4.58
CA ILE A 171 23.56 12.57 -5.62
C ILE A 171 24.94 11.98 -5.89
N ASN A 172 25.01 10.68 -6.13
CA ASN A 172 26.16 10.05 -6.79
C ASN A 172 25.73 9.59 -8.19
N ASP A 173 26.22 10.24 -9.24
CA ASP A 173 25.91 9.93 -10.64
C ASP A 173 26.80 8.80 -11.18
N LEU A 174 26.58 7.58 -10.70
CA LEU A 174 27.36 6.45 -11.18
C LEU A 174 27.22 6.27 -12.69
N THR A 175 28.36 5.91 -13.29
CA THR A 175 28.51 5.90 -14.75
C THR A 175 29.22 4.65 -15.23
N ALA A 176 28.62 3.95 -16.18
CA ALA A 176 29.29 2.92 -16.99
C ALA A 176 29.96 3.60 -18.20
N ARG A 177 31.25 3.90 -18.08
CA ARG A 177 31.97 4.80 -19.03
C ARG A 177 32.02 4.28 -20.46
N GLU A 178 32.24 2.98 -20.63
CA GLU A 178 32.17 2.33 -21.96
C GLU A 178 30.81 2.56 -22.62
N ARG A 179 29.72 2.37 -21.85
CA ARG A 179 28.35 2.48 -22.37
C ARG A 179 27.97 3.92 -22.65
N GLN A 180 28.44 4.85 -21.83
CA GLN A 180 28.32 6.29 -22.09
C GLN A 180 28.98 6.67 -23.44
N ARG A 181 30.21 6.20 -23.68
CA ARG A 181 30.94 6.46 -24.93
C ARG A 181 30.25 5.81 -26.13
N ASP A 182 30.00 4.51 -26.06
CA ASP A 182 29.59 3.68 -27.20
C ASP A 182 28.20 4.08 -27.74
N HIS A 183 27.29 4.49 -26.86
CA HIS A 183 25.93 4.83 -27.24
C HIS A 183 25.71 6.31 -27.57
N LYS A 184 26.72 7.16 -27.32
CA LYS A 184 26.70 8.63 -27.52
C LYS A 184 25.71 9.38 -26.63
N GLN A 185 24.46 8.94 -26.57
CA GLN A 185 23.47 9.40 -25.59
C GLN A 185 23.81 8.80 -24.22
N PHE A 186 23.93 9.64 -23.20
CA PHE A 186 24.46 9.21 -21.90
C PHE A 186 23.49 8.32 -21.10
N PHE A 187 22.18 8.37 -21.41
CA PHE A 187 21.11 7.70 -20.66
C PHE A 187 21.45 6.25 -20.27
N ILE A 188 21.86 5.41 -21.21
CA ILE A 188 22.09 3.98 -20.95
C ILE A 188 23.31 3.73 -20.04
N GLY A 189 24.35 4.57 -20.12
CA GLY A 189 25.51 4.49 -19.23
C GLY A 189 25.25 5.08 -17.83
N LYS A 190 24.18 5.87 -17.69
CA LYS A 190 23.82 6.64 -16.51
C LYS A 190 22.60 6.10 -15.75
N SER A 191 21.86 5.17 -16.34
CA SER A 191 20.59 4.65 -15.82
C SER A 191 20.52 3.17 -15.43
N PRO A 192 21.60 2.37 -15.35
CA PRO A 192 21.52 1.05 -14.73
C PRO A 192 20.92 1.12 -13.33
N ASP A 193 20.24 0.06 -12.91
CA ASP A 193 19.66 0.02 -11.57
C ASP A 193 20.74 0.27 -10.50
N THR A 194 20.39 0.99 -9.43
CA THR A 194 21.28 1.46 -8.36
C THR A 194 22.32 2.54 -8.73
N PHE A 195 22.37 3.03 -9.97
CA PHE A 195 23.35 4.06 -10.38
C PHE A 195 23.01 5.49 -9.95
N CYS A 196 21.94 5.71 -9.18
CA CYS A 196 21.59 7.01 -8.63
C CYS A 196 21.40 6.97 -7.11
N PRO A 197 22.43 6.67 -6.31
CA PRO A 197 22.35 6.92 -4.88
C PRO A 197 22.00 8.38 -4.60
N MET A 198 21.04 8.59 -3.69
CA MET A 198 20.53 9.91 -3.32
C MET A 198 20.16 9.96 -1.84
N GLY A 199 20.56 11.03 -1.16
CA GLY A 199 20.26 11.27 0.27
C GLY A 199 21.48 11.72 1.06
N PRO A 200 21.56 11.46 2.38
CA PRO A 200 20.53 10.82 3.21
C PRO A 200 19.33 11.74 3.49
N ILE A 201 19.50 13.06 3.32
CA ILE A 201 18.51 14.08 3.63
C ILE A 201 18.31 15.07 2.48
N ALA A 202 17.17 15.76 2.52
CA ALA A 202 16.90 16.92 1.71
C ALA A 202 16.67 18.14 2.62
N VAL A 203 17.30 19.27 2.31
CA VAL A 203 17.29 20.46 3.17
C VAL A 203 16.85 21.68 2.35
N PRO A 204 15.91 22.52 2.85
CA PRO A 204 15.55 23.79 2.23
C PRO A 204 16.78 24.68 2.00
N LYS A 205 16.80 25.40 0.88
CA LYS A 205 17.96 26.24 0.51
C LYS A 205 18.25 27.33 1.54
N GLU A 206 17.23 27.81 2.26
CA GLU A 206 17.32 28.86 3.27
C GLU A 206 18.10 28.43 4.51
N ASP A 207 18.19 27.11 4.76
CA ASP A 207 18.91 26.53 5.91
C ASP A 207 20.32 26.08 5.54
N LEU A 208 20.79 26.41 4.33
CA LEU A 208 22.10 26.06 3.82
C LEU A 208 22.91 27.32 3.45
N PRO A 209 24.25 27.25 3.48
CA PRO A 209 25.08 28.34 2.99
C PRO A 209 24.90 28.50 1.47
N ALA A 210 25.13 29.71 0.97
CA ALA A 210 25.05 30.00 -0.47
C ALA A 210 26.03 29.16 -1.31
N THR A 211 27.19 28.86 -0.73
CA THR A 211 28.25 28.06 -1.36
C THR A 211 28.31 26.68 -0.74
N LEU A 212 28.08 25.66 -1.56
CA LEU A 212 28.10 24.26 -1.14
C LEU A 212 29.41 23.62 -1.58
N LYS A 213 30.14 23.00 -0.64
CA LYS A 213 31.31 22.18 -0.97
C LYS A 213 30.89 20.73 -1.13
N VAL A 214 31.33 20.07 -2.21
CA VAL A 214 31.12 18.65 -2.49
C VAL A 214 32.46 17.91 -2.42
N GLU A 215 32.48 16.79 -1.70
CA GLU A 215 33.64 15.90 -1.60
C GLU A 215 33.23 14.44 -1.80
N THR A 216 34.02 13.69 -2.58
CA THR A 216 33.82 12.25 -2.80
C THR A 216 35.02 11.49 -2.30
N HIS A 217 34.80 10.46 -1.49
CA HIS A 217 35.81 9.53 -1.01
C HIS A 217 35.51 8.12 -1.48
N ILE A 218 36.57 7.39 -1.84
CA ILE A 218 36.51 5.97 -2.19
C ILE A 218 37.45 5.21 -1.27
N ASN A 219 36.92 4.30 -0.47
CA ASN A 219 37.67 3.58 0.58
C ASN A 219 38.43 4.53 1.52
N GLY A 220 37.83 5.69 1.83
CA GLY A 220 38.43 6.74 2.66
C GLY A 220 39.45 7.63 1.95
N GLU A 221 39.83 7.36 0.69
CA GLU A 221 40.70 8.24 -0.10
C GLU A 221 39.87 9.37 -0.72
N LEU A 222 40.25 10.62 -0.49
CA LEU A 222 39.63 11.77 -1.16
C LEU A 222 39.90 11.70 -2.68
N ARG A 223 38.83 11.74 -3.46
CA ARG A 223 38.86 11.65 -4.93
C ARG A 223 38.42 12.93 -5.61
N GLN A 224 37.37 13.56 -5.13
CA GLN A 224 36.81 14.79 -5.71
C GLN A 224 36.64 15.83 -4.61
N SER A 225 36.90 17.10 -4.91
CA SER A 225 36.67 18.23 -4.01
C SER A 225 36.50 19.51 -4.81
N ALA A 226 35.31 20.12 -4.76
CA ALA A 226 35.04 21.43 -5.35
C ALA A 226 33.85 22.11 -4.66
N THR A 227 33.50 23.30 -5.13
CA THR A 227 32.36 24.09 -4.64
C THR A 227 31.35 24.36 -5.75
N SER A 228 30.13 24.74 -5.36
CA SER A 228 29.09 25.18 -6.29
C SER A 228 29.47 26.44 -7.08
N GLU A 229 30.49 27.18 -6.67
CA GLU A 229 31.02 28.34 -7.40
C GLU A 229 31.89 27.92 -8.60
N ASP A 230 32.39 26.68 -8.61
CA ASP A 230 33.24 26.15 -9.69
C ASP A 230 32.41 25.63 -10.90
N LEU A 231 31.08 25.74 -10.84
CA LEU A 231 30.17 25.35 -11.92
C LEU A 231 30.36 26.25 -13.14
N ILE A 232 30.49 25.65 -14.34
CA ILE A 232 30.55 26.38 -15.61
C ILE A 232 29.21 27.06 -15.90
N PHE A 233 28.12 26.31 -15.73
CA PHE A 233 26.74 26.77 -15.83
C PHE A 233 26.13 26.76 -14.43
N SER A 234 25.79 27.94 -13.94
CA SER A 234 25.21 28.16 -12.62
C SER A 234 23.84 27.47 -12.48
N ILE A 235 23.40 27.18 -11.26
CA ILE A 235 22.04 26.64 -11.01
C ILE A 235 20.95 27.51 -11.66
N PRO A 236 20.99 28.87 -11.56
CA PRO A 236 20.08 29.73 -12.32
C PRO A 236 20.08 29.48 -13.82
N ASN A 237 21.25 29.36 -14.43
CA ASN A 237 21.40 29.11 -15.86
C ASN A 237 20.83 27.74 -16.27
N LEU A 238 21.02 26.71 -15.45
CA LEU A 238 20.47 25.38 -15.68
C LEU A 238 18.93 25.38 -15.65
N ILE A 239 18.33 26.01 -14.63
CA ILE A 239 16.86 26.14 -14.50
C ILE A 239 16.28 26.90 -15.70
N LYS A 240 16.90 28.03 -16.07
CA LYS A 240 16.52 28.79 -17.27
C LYS A 240 16.55 27.88 -18.49
N THR A 241 17.70 27.25 -18.78
CA THR A 241 17.91 26.43 -19.97
C THR A 241 16.93 25.27 -20.06
N ILE A 242 16.75 24.50 -18.97
CA ILE A 242 15.83 23.35 -18.97
C ILE A 242 14.39 23.83 -19.17
N SER A 243 14.01 24.93 -18.51
CA SER A 243 12.63 25.41 -18.54
C SER A 243 12.22 26.08 -19.85
N GLU A 244 13.16 26.44 -20.74
CA GLU A 244 12.87 27.10 -22.02
C GLU A 244 11.88 26.31 -22.91
N GLY A 245 11.98 24.98 -22.87
CA GLY A 245 11.14 24.06 -23.65
C GLY A 245 10.33 23.07 -22.81
N GLN A 246 10.59 22.95 -21.50
CA GLN A 246 9.96 21.97 -20.61
C GLN A 246 9.40 22.63 -19.36
N THR A 247 8.27 22.14 -18.85
CA THR A 247 7.76 22.62 -17.56
C THR A 247 8.47 21.87 -16.44
N LEU A 248 9.18 22.61 -15.59
CA LEU A 248 9.67 22.11 -14.31
C LEU A 248 8.49 21.89 -13.37
N GLN A 249 8.52 20.82 -12.60
CA GLN A 249 7.50 20.47 -11.61
C GLN A 249 8.09 20.49 -10.20
N PRO A 250 7.30 20.85 -9.15
CA PRO A 250 7.72 20.63 -7.78
C PRO A 250 8.12 19.17 -7.55
N GLY A 251 9.30 18.98 -6.96
CA GLY A 251 9.93 17.69 -6.73
C GLY A 251 10.81 17.17 -7.88
N ASP A 252 10.92 17.88 -9.00
CA ASP A 252 11.96 17.58 -9.99
C ASP A 252 13.34 17.82 -9.40
N VAL A 253 14.30 16.99 -9.80
CA VAL A 253 15.68 17.03 -9.30
C VAL A 253 16.65 17.26 -10.45
N ILE A 254 17.57 18.22 -10.27
CA ILE A 254 18.67 18.51 -11.19
C ILE A 254 19.99 18.12 -10.53
N ALA A 255 20.67 17.11 -11.06
CA ALA A 255 22.05 16.77 -10.72
C ALA A 255 23.00 17.70 -11.52
N THR A 256 23.76 18.53 -10.82
CA THR A 256 24.40 19.71 -11.43
C THR A 256 25.72 19.44 -12.13
N GLY A 257 26.16 18.19 -12.21
CA GLY A 257 27.48 17.79 -12.69
C GLY A 257 28.48 17.53 -11.57
N THR A 258 29.58 16.88 -11.92
CA THR A 258 30.59 16.40 -10.96
C THR A 258 31.96 17.10 -11.12
N PRO A 259 32.74 17.27 -10.02
CA PRO A 259 34.09 17.80 -10.09
C PRO A 259 35.13 16.84 -10.70
N ALA A 260 36.34 17.35 -10.96
CA ALA A 260 37.46 16.52 -11.40
C ALA A 260 37.87 15.47 -10.35
N GLY A 261 38.53 14.40 -10.79
CA GLY A 261 38.97 13.31 -9.93
C GLY A 261 38.10 12.04 -10.00
N VAL A 262 37.31 11.93 -11.06
CA VAL A 262 36.60 10.70 -11.41
C VAL A 262 37.60 9.59 -11.76
N GLY A 263 37.19 8.34 -11.59
CA GLY A 263 38.05 7.17 -11.80
C GLY A 263 38.67 7.11 -13.20
N ILE A 264 37.91 7.49 -14.23
CA ILE A 264 38.40 7.52 -15.62
C ILE A 264 39.49 8.57 -15.87
N GLY A 265 39.53 9.64 -15.08
CA GLY A 265 40.50 10.72 -15.21
C GLY A 265 41.88 10.41 -14.65
N ARG A 266 41.99 9.33 -13.85
CA ARG A 266 43.26 8.90 -13.25
C ARG A 266 44.16 8.25 -14.30
N LYS A 267 45.47 8.22 -14.00
CA LYS A 267 46.50 7.61 -14.87
C LYS A 267 47.29 6.54 -14.08
N PRO A 268 47.03 5.24 -14.30
CA PRO A 268 45.98 4.67 -15.16
C PRO A 268 44.56 4.89 -14.60
N PRO A 269 43.49 4.73 -15.41
CA PRO A 269 42.11 4.78 -14.93
C PRO A 269 41.86 3.77 -13.81
N VAL A 270 41.02 4.16 -12.84
CA VAL A 270 40.66 3.31 -11.68
C VAL A 270 39.14 3.27 -11.55
N PHE A 271 38.55 2.13 -11.87
CA PHE A 271 37.11 1.90 -11.76
C PHE A 271 36.73 1.20 -10.45
N LEU A 272 35.47 1.32 -10.08
CA LEU A 272 34.87 0.73 -8.89
C LEU A 272 34.91 -0.80 -8.95
N LYS A 273 35.12 -1.44 -7.81
CA LYS A 273 35.19 -2.89 -7.63
C LYS A 273 34.28 -3.34 -6.50
N SER A 274 33.97 -4.63 -6.50
CA SER A 274 33.17 -5.28 -5.45
C SER A 274 33.74 -4.96 -4.07
N GLY A 275 32.89 -4.47 -3.16
CA GLY A 275 33.25 -4.13 -1.80
C GLY A 275 33.77 -2.70 -1.59
N ASP A 276 34.05 -1.94 -2.65
CA ASP A 276 34.46 -0.54 -2.54
C ASP A 276 33.39 0.28 -1.80
N GLN A 277 33.83 1.12 -0.88
CA GLN A 277 33.00 2.04 -0.11
C GLN A 277 33.04 3.43 -0.74
N MET A 278 31.87 3.98 -1.06
CA MET A 278 31.71 5.31 -1.62
C MET A 278 31.06 6.24 -0.59
N SER A 279 31.63 7.42 -0.41
CA SER A 279 31.06 8.46 0.46
C SER A 279 31.07 9.80 -0.26
N VAL A 280 29.90 10.41 -0.47
CA VAL A 280 29.76 11.77 -1.01
C VAL A 280 29.23 12.68 0.10
N SER A 281 29.95 13.75 0.42
CA SER A 281 29.55 14.71 1.45
C SER A 281 29.33 16.08 0.84
N ILE A 282 28.27 16.76 1.29
CA ILE A 282 27.99 18.14 0.90
C ILE A 282 27.70 18.98 2.15
N THR A 283 28.22 20.21 2.18
CA THR A 283 28.04 21.14 3.30
C THR A 283 26.56 21.23 3.73
N GLY A 284 26.28 20.88 4.98
CA GLY A 284 24.92 20.93 5.57
C GLY A 284 23.98 19.79 5.17
N LEU A 285 24.38 18.87 4.28
CA LEU A 285 23.58 17.72 3.84
C LEU A 285 24.05 16.37 4.44
N GLY A 286 25.12 16.39 5.23
CA GLY A 286 25.72 15.17 5.78
C GLY A 286 26.52 14.40 4.72
N THR A 287 26.46 13.08 4.80
CA THR A 287 27.22 12.17 3.93
C THR A 287 26.33 11.05 3.41
N LEU A 288 26.31 10.87 2.10
CA LEU A 288 25.70 9.76 1.39
C LEU A 288 26.72 8.63 1.25
N ASN A 289 26.43 7.47 1.83
CA ASN A 289 27.30 6.30 1.88
C ASN A 289 26.67 5.13 1.15
N ASN A 290 27.42 4.49 0.26
CA ASN A 290 27.00 3.28 -0.43
C ASN A 290 28.17 2.35 -0.66
N GLN A 291 27.94 1.05 -0.55
CA GLN A 291 28.93 0.02 -0.87
C GLN A 291 28.63 -0.60 -2.22
N ILE A 292 29.68 -0.91 -2.98
CA ILE A 292 29.55 -1.75 -4.17
C ILE A 292 29.26 -3.19 -3.75
N ALA A 293 28.12 -3.70 -4.22
CA ALA A 293 27.64 -5.05 -3.92
C ALA A 293 28.62 -6.14 -4.43
N PRO A 294 28.56 -7.35 -3.86
CA PRO A 294 29.18 -8.52 -4.48
C PRO A 294 28.74 -8.69 -5.93
N ALA A 295 29.64 -9.18 -6.80
CA ALA A 295 29.37 -9.31 -8.24
C ALA A 295 28.14 -10.17 -8.60
N HIS A 296 27.69 -11.03 -7.68
CA HIS A 296 26.54 -11.93 -7.83
C HIS A 296 25.31 -11.48 -7.00
N ALA A 297 25.29 -10.23 -6.54
CA ALA A 297 24.16 -9.68 -5.80
C ALA A 297 22.90 -9.66 -6.67
N VAL A 298 21.77 -10.01 -6.06
CA VAL A 298 20.47 -9.97 -6.72
C VAL A 298 20.02 -8.52 -6.85
N ASN A 299 19.52 -8.14 -8.03
CA ASN A 299 19.03 -6.79 -8.25
C ASN A 299 17.79 -6.49 -7.36
N PRO A 300 17.89 -5.59 -6.37
CA PRO A 300 16.78 -5.31 -5.46
C PRO A 300 15.66 -4.49 -6.14
N THR A 301 15.96 -3.86 -7.28
CA THR A 301 15.02 -2.98 -8.00
C THR A 301 13.85 -3.76 -8.59
N ILE A 302 14.06 -5.01 -9.03
CA ILE A 302 12.98 -5.86 -9.56
C ILE A 302 11.89 -6.04 -8.50
N LYS A 303 12.26 -6.49 -7.29
CA LYS A 303 11.31 -6.66 -6.19
C LYS A 303 10.60 -5.36 -5.83
N ARG A 304 11.31 -4.22 -5.87
CA ARG A 304 10.73 -2.91 -5.61
C ARG A 304 9.69 -2.52 -6.67
N VAL A 305 9.99 -2.72 -7.95
CA VAL A 305 9.06 -2.45 -9.05
C VAL A 305 7.86 -3.41 -9.01
N ASP A 306 8.10 -4.70 -8.77
CA ASP A 306 7.04 -5.71 -8.66
C ASP A 306 6.12 -5.46 -7.45
N SER A 307 6.64 -4.82 -6.39
CA SER A 307 5.84 -4.44 -5.23
C SER A 307 4.92 -3.24 -5.48
N ASP A 308 5.20 -2.43 -6.51
CA ASP A 308 4.35 -1.29 -6.90
C ASP A 308 3.26 -1.79 -7.86
N SER A 309 2.21 -2.40 -7.29
CA SER A 309 1.09 -2.88 -8.08
C SER A 309 0.28 -1.69 -8.64
N PRO A 310 -0.02 -1.67 -9.95
CA PRO A 310 -0.95 -0.70 -10.52
C PRO A 310 -2.38 -0.93 -10.03
N PHE A 311 -2.67 -2.11 -9.47
CA PHE A 311 -3.96 -2.40 -8.87
C PHE A 311 -4.03 -1.79 -7.46
N ARG A 312 -5.09 -1.02 -7.21
CA ARG A 312 -5.48 -0.62 -5.87
C ARG A 312 -6.52 -1.61 -5.35
N LEU A 313 -6.28 -2.15 -4.16
CA LEU A 313 -7.25 -3.02 -3.51
C LEU A 313 -8.49 -2.21 -3.13
N THR A 314 -9.64 -2.66 -3.59
CA THR A 314 -10.94 -2.09 -3.19
C THR A 314 -11.14 -2.34 -1.70
N ASN A 315 -11.69 -1.36 -0.98
CA ASN A 315 -11.83 -1.39 0.48
C ASN A 315 -10.49 -1.40 1.26
N GLY A 316 -9.35 -1.31 0.59
CA GLY A 316 -8.02 -1.37 1.21
C GLY A 316 -7.69 -0.21 2.15
N ALA A 317 -8.38 0.93 2.04
CA ALA A 317 -8.19 2.08 2.92
C ALA A 317 -8.68 1.84 4.37
N LYS A 318 -9.48 0.79 4.61
CA LYS A 318 -9.96 0.45 5.95
C LYS A 318 -8.96 -0.35 6.79
N SER A 319 -7.84 -0.75 6.19
CA SER A 319 -6.72 -1.37 6.88
C SER A 319 -5.42 -0.67 6.46
N LEU A 320 -4.45 -0.58 7.36
CA LEU A 320 -3.18 0.04 7.05
C LEU A 320 -2.46 -0.79 5.97
N ASN A 321 -2.12 -0.16 4.84
CA ASN A 321 -1.56 -0.82 3.65
C ASN A 321 -2.38 -2.01 3.12
N ALA A 322 -3.69 -2.07 3.38
CA ALA A 322 -4.55 -3.19 2.96
C ALA A 322 -4.01 -4.58 3.41
N GLY A 323 -3.28 -4.63 4.53
CA GLY A 323 -2.62 -5.85 5.01
C GLY A 323 -2.26 -5.84 6.49
N VAL A 324 -1.86 -4.71 7.06
CA VAL A 324 -1.55 -4.61 8.49
C VAL A 324 -2.84 -4.82 9.29
N GLY A 325 -2.80 -5.76 10.25
CA GLY A 325 -3.96 -6.16 11.04
C GLY A 325 -4.89 -7.17 10.36
N LEU A 326 -4.58 -7.61 9.13
CA LEU A 326 -5.32 -8.65 8.42
C LEU A 326 -4.60 -10.01 8.51
N THR A 327 -5.36 -11.09 8.32
CA THR A 327 -4.85 -12.46 8.32
C THR A 327 -4.81 -13.00 6.89
N GLN A 328 -3.76 -13.72 6.54
CA GLN A 328 -3.67 -14.45 5.28
C GLN A 328 -4.56 -15.70 5.33
N VAL A 329 -5.63 -15.71 4.53
CA VAL A 329 -6.62 -16.78 4.44
C VAL A 329 -6.84 -17.08 2.97
N ASN A 330 -6.60 -18.32 2.54
CA ASN A 330 -6.78 -18.75 1.14
C ASN A 330 -6.05 -17.84 0.11
N GLY A 331 -4.85 -17.36 0.46
CA GLY A 331 -4.06 -16.43 -0.36
C GLY A 331 -4.58 -14.99 -0.41
N LYS A 332 -5.54 -14.64 0.45
CA LYS A 332 -6.17 -13.32 0.57
C LYS A 332 -5.88 -12.70 1.93
N ASN A 333 -5.86 -11.38 2.01
CA ASN A 333 -5.88 -10.67 3.30
C ASN A 333 -7.34 -10.51 3.75
N LEU A 334 -7.76 -11.23 4.79
CA LEU A 334 -9.09 -11.10 5.37
C LEU A 334 -9.01 -10.56 6.81
N ASN A 335 -9.99 -9.74 7.19
CA ASN A 335 -10.20 -9.35 8.57
C ASN A 335 -10.75 -10.56 9.33
N TYR A 336 -9.99 -11.05 10.31
CA TYR A 336 -10.28 -12.25 11.08
C TYR A 336 -10.04 -11.98 12.57
N GLN A 337 -10.96 -12.45 13.40
CA GLN A 337 -10.89 -12.33 14.85
C GLN A 337 -11.14 -13.69 15.49
N ARG A 338 -10.28 -14.02 16.46
CA ARG A 338 -10.44 -15.18 17.35
C ARG A 338 -10.83 -14.69 18.73
N LEU A 339 -11.95 -15.18 19.26
CA LEU A 339 -12.43 -14.84 20.61
C LEU A 339 -12.56 -16.11 21.46
N GLY A 340 -12.31 -16.00 22.77
CA GLY A 340 -12.41 -17.13 23.69
C GLY A 340 -11.29 -18.16 23.56
N SER A 341 -11.34 -19.18 24.41
CA SER A 341 -10.33 -20.24 24.48
C SER A 341 -10.91 -21.62 24.84
N GLY A 342 -12.22 -21.82 24.60
CA GLY A 342 -12.88 -23.09 24.83
C GLY A 342 -12.50 -24.16 23.80
N ALA A 343 -12.73 -25.44 24.15
CA ALA A 343 -12.40 -26.58 23.28
C ALA A 343 -13.34 -26.73 22.07
N ASN A 344 -14.56 -26.19 22.16
CA ASN A 344 -15.52 -26.21 21.07
C ASN A 344 -15.29 -25.01 20.15
N HIS A 345 -15.26 -25.26 18.84
CA HIS A 345 -15.04 -24.22 17.84
C HIS A 345 -16.35 -23.83 17.14
N ILE A 346 -16.59 -22.51 17.04
CA ILE A 346 -17.75 -21.96 16.32
C ILE A 346 -17.25 -20.94 15.28
N VAL A 347 -17.58 -21.18 14.02
CA VAL A 347 -17.23 -20.30 12.90
C VAL A 347 -18.47 -19.51 12.47
N PHE A 348 -18.33 -18.19 12.36
CA PHE A 348 -19.41 -17.27 12.02
C PHE A 348 -19.21 -16.65 10.62
N VAL A 349 -20.25 -16.71 9.78
CA VAL A 349 -20.25 -16.22 8.39
C VAL A 349 -21.39 -15.23 8.17
N HIS A 350 -21.07 -13.93 8.06
CA HIS A 350 -22.10 -12.91 7.86
C HIS A 350 -22.71 -12.92 6.44
N GLY A 351 -23.83 -12.23 6.28
CA GLY A 351 -24.55 -12.08 5.01
C GLY A 351 -24.06 -10.93 4.12
N LEU A 352 -24.69 -10.81 2.94
CA LEU A 352 -24.44 -9.72 1.99
C LEU A 352 -24.66 -8.35 2.64
N GLY A 353 -23.65 -7.49 2.60
CA GLY A 353 -23.69 -6.16 3.21
C GLY A 353 -23.57 -6.16 4.74
N GLY A 354 -23.28 -7.31 5.33
CA GLY A 354 -22.89 -7.45 6.74
C GLY A 354 -21.37 -7.35 6.95
N THR A 355 -20.97 -7.49 8.20
CA THR A 355 -19.58 -7.66 8.68
C THR A 355 -19.57 -8.69 9.79
N LEU A 356 -18.40 -9.05 10.30
CA LEU A 356 -18.27 -9.91 11.48
C LEU A 356 -19.07 -9.39 12.71
N ASP A 357 -19.31 -8.08 12.79
CA ASP A 357 -20.05 -7.44 13.89
C ASP A 357 -21.56 -7.75 13.88
N TYR A 358 -22.09 -8.33 12.80
CA TYR A 358 -23.47 -8.83 12.77
C TYR A 358 -23.72 -9.84 13.90
N TRP A 359 -22.69 -10.56 14.34
CA TRP A 359 -22.79 -11.60 15.35
C TRP A 359 -22.58 -11.11 16.79
N THR A 360 -22.08 -9.89 16.98
CA THR A 360 -21.78 -9.33 18.30
C THR A 360 -22.96 -9.42 19.28
N PRO A 361 -24.21 -9.01 18.90
CA PRO A 361 -25.34 -9.11 19.83
C PRO A 361 -25.64 -10.55 20.27
N LEU A 362 -25.55 -11.51 19.35
CA LEU A 362 -25.81 -12.93 19.63
C LEU A 362 -24.73 -13.51 20.54
N ILE A 363 -23.46 -13.23 20.25
CA ILE A 363 -22.31 -13.70 21.03
C ILE A 363 -22.38 -13.20 22.46
N SER A 364 -22.69 -11.91 22.66
CA SER A 364 -22.85 -11.33 24.00
C SER A 364 -24.05 -11.88 24.74
N THR A 365 -25.20 -12.05 24.08
CA THR A 365 -26.43 -12.56 24.72
C THR A 365 -26.27 -14.00 25.22
N LEU A 366 -25.45 -14.79 24.54
CA LEU A 366 -25.22 -16.20 24.85
C LEU A 366 -23.91 -16.47 25.61
N SER A 367 -23.10 -15.43 25.90
CA SER A 367 -21.76 -15.59 26.49
C SER A 367 -20.90 -16.64 25.77
N LEU A 368 -20.99 -16.73 24.44
CA LEU A 368 -20.40 -17.85 23.69
C LEU A 368 -18.87 -17.92 23.84
N ALA A 369 -18.19 -16.78 23.98
CA ALA A 369 -16.73 -16.71 24.10
C ALA A 369 -16.20 -17.22 25.45
N GLU A 370 -17.06 -17.36 26.48
CA GLU A 370 -16.65 -17.88 27.79
C GLU A 370 -16.42 -19.40 27.77
N THR A 371 -17.09 -20.11 26.86
CA THR A 371 -17.11 -21.59 26.81
C THR A 371 -16.60 -22.17 25.49
N ASN A 372 -16.43 -21.34 24.46
CA ASN A 372 -16.05 -21.77 23.12
C ASN A 372 -14.89 -20.92 22.59
N THR A 373 -14.21 -21.42 21.56
CA THR A 373 -13.37 -20.61 20.67
C THR A 373 -14.20 -20.18 19.47
N LEU A 374 -14.34 -18.87 19.26
CA LEU A 374 -15.10 -18.29 18.17
C LEU A 374 -14.17 -17.79 17.08
N HIS A 375 -14.54 -18.04 15.83
CA HIS A 375 -13.84 -17.62 14.63
C HIS A 375 -14.77 -16.72 13.82
N LEU A 376 -14.49 -15.42 13.82
CA LEU A 376 -15.23 -14.44 13.05
C LEU A 376 -14.35 -13.88 11.95
N PHE A 377 -14.94 -13.57 10.80
CA PHE A 377 -14.22 -12.93 9.72
C PHE A 377 -15.15 -12.12 8.83
N ASP A 378 -14.60 -11.13 8.15
CA ASP A 378 -15.29 -10.45 7.05
C ASP A 378 -15.01 -11.21 5.75
N LEU A 379 -16.07 -11.58 5.03
CA LEU A 379 -15.97 -12.11 3.67
C LEU A 379 -15.18 -11.15 2.77
N GLU A 380 -14.53 -11.68 1.73
CA GLU A 380 -13.78 -10.85 0.79
C GLU A 380 -14.62 -9.65 0.30
N GLY A 381 -14.03 -8.45 0.35
CA GLY A 381 -14.67 -7.18 0.02
C GLY A 381 -15.58 -6.56 1.09
N HIS A 382 -15.96 -7.30 2.13
CA HIS A 382 -16.81 -6.80 3.21
C HIS A 382 -16.01 -6.28 4.40
N GLY A 383 -16.66 -5.47 5.24
CA GLY A 383 -16.07 -4.98 6.49
C GLY A 383 -14.70 -4.36 6.27
N ALA A 384 -13.65 -4.91 6.88
CA ALA A 384 -12.25 -4.50 6.69
C ALA A 384 -11.44 -5.42 5.75
N SER A 385 -12.06 -6.48 5.20
CA SER A 385 -11.45 -7.33 4.17
C SER A 385 -11.43 -6.62 2.80
N PRO A 386 -10.24 -6.37 2.21
CA PRO A 386 -10.15 -5.88 0.85
C PRO A 386 -10.59 -6.91 -0.20
N THR A 387 -10.76 -6.46 -1.43
CA THR A 387 -10.86 -7.35 -2.60
C THR A 387 -9.99 -6.83 -3.73
N HIS A 388 -9.39 -7.74 -4.49
CA HIS A 388 -8.59 -7.38 -5.66
C HIS A 388 -9.52 -7.06 -6.84
N PRO A 389 -9.21 -6.08 -7.71
CA PRO A 389 -10.02 -5.80 -8.90
C PRO A 389 -10.28 -7.03 -9.78
N LEU A 390 -9.29 -7.93 -9.91
CA LEU A 390 -9.39 -9.19 -10.66
C LEU A 390 -10.11 -10.33 -9.91
N SER A 391 -10.37 -10.20 -8.61
CA SER A 391 -11.11 -11.23 -7.86
C SER A 391 -12.52 -11.37 -8.41
N GLN A 392 -12.88 -12.61 -8.76
CA GLN A 392 -14.25 -13.01 -9.10
C GLN A 392 -14.89 -13.64 -7.86
N LEU A 393 -15.75 -12.89 -7.19
CA LEU A 393 -16.47 -13.40 -6.04
C LEU A 393 -17.56 -14.37 -6.50
N SER A 394 -17.64 -15.52 -5.84
CA SER A 394 -18.68 -16.54 -6.01
C SER A 394 -19.00 -17.21 -4.66
N ILE A 395 -20.11 -17.95 -4.60
CA ILE A 395 -20.45 -18.74 -3.41
C ILE A 395 -19.37 -19.79 -3.11
N GLU A 396 -18.77 -20.39 -4.13
CA GLU A 396 -17.65 -21.32 -4.03
C GLU A 396 -16.39 -20.64 -3.50
N SER A 397 -16.10 -19.42 -3.94
CA SER A 397 -14.94 -18.66 -3.45
C SER A 397 -15.08 -18.34 -1.96
N PHE A 398 -16.29 -18.00 -1.49
CA PHE A 398 -16.56 -17.79 -0.06
C PHE A 398 -16.51 -19.10 0.73
N ALA A 399 -16.98 -20.21 0.15
CA ALA A 399 -16.86 -21.54 0.75
C ALA A 399 -15.39 -21.98 0.90
N ALA A 400 -14.53 -21.64 -0.05
CA ALA A 400 -13.09 -21.87 0.05
C ALA A 400 -12.44 -21.04 1.16
N ASP A 401 -12.87 -19.78 1.34
CA ASP A 401 -12.41 -18.95 2.45
C ASP A 401 -12.84 -19.54 3.81
N ILE A 402 -14.10 -20.01 3.93
CA ILE A 402 -14.59 -20.73 5.12
C ILE A 402 -13.72 -21.95 5.42
N LYS A 403 -13.32 -22.72 4.40
CA LYS A 403 -12.43 -23.89 4.58
C LYS A 403 -11.11 -23.51 5.24
N SER A 404 -10.45 -22.45 4.77
CA SER A 404 -9.19 -21.99 5.40
C SER A 404 -9.38 -21.46 6.82
N ILE A 405 -10.55 -20.90 7.15
CA ILE A 405 -10.89 -20.56 8.54
C ILE A 405 -11.07 -21.83 9.40
N PHE A 406 -11.71 -22.88 8.88
CA PHE A 406 -11.82 -24.18 9.57
C PHE A 406 -10.45 -24.83 9.78
N GLU A 407 -9.55 -24.77 8.79
CA GLU A 407 -8.17 -25.24 8.91
C GLU A 407 -7.43 -24.45 10.01
N THR A 408 -7.61 -23.13 10.06
CA THR A 408 -7.05 -22.26 11.12
C THR A 408 -7.64 -22.58 12.51
N ALA A 409 -8.91 -22.99 12.56
CA ALA A 409 -9.56 -23.45 13.78
C ALA A 409 -9.07 -24.83 14.24
N GLY A 410 -8.34 -25.57 13.42
CA GLY A 410 -7.93 -26.95 13.71
C GLY A 410 -9.08 -27.96 13.58
N ALA A 411 -10.17 -27.59 12.89
CA ALA A 411 -11.32 -28.46 12.69
C ALA A 411 -10.96 -29.66 11.80
N SER A 412 -11.43 -30.85 12.18
CA SER A 412 -11.17 -32.10 11.47
C SER A 412 -12.37 -33.04 11.57
N ALA A 413 -12.38 -34.15 10.84
CA ALA A 413 -13.46 -35.14 10.95
C ALA A 413 -13.58 -35.74 12.36
N SER A 414 -12.50 -35.76 13.15
CA SER A 414 -12.48 -36.21 14.54
C SER A 414 -12.80 -35.11 15.56
N ALA A 415 -12.71 -33.85 15.15
CA ALA A 415 -13.01 -32.67 15.95
C ALA A 415 -13.72 -31.62 15.08
N PRO A 416 -14.97 -31.90 14.67
CA PRO A 416 -15.73 -31.00 13.82
C PRO A 416 -16.09 -29.71 14.56
N ALA A 417 -16.36 -28.63 13.81
CA ALA A 417 -16.78 -27.35 14.38
C ALA A 417 -18.26 -27.07 14.10
N THR A 418 -18.81 -26.10 14.84
CA THR A 418 -20.13 -25.52 14.55
C THR A 418 -19.99 -24.40 13.52
N LEU A 419 -20.88 -24.35 12.54
CA LEU A 419 -20.95 -23.30 11.53
C LEU A 419 -22.24 -22.51 11.67
N VAL A 420 -22.14 -21.19 11.87
CA VAL A 420 -23.28 -20.28 11.97
C VAL A 420 -23.20 -19.27 10.83
N ALA A 421 -24.25 -19.17 10.02
CA ALA A 421 -24.25 -18.34 8.83
C ALA A 421 -25.55 -17.55 8.67
N HIS A 422 -25.46 -16.39 8.01
CA HIS A 422 -26.61 -15.52 7.70
C HIS A 422 -26.72 -15.21 6.22
N SER A 423 -27.95 -15.18 5.69
CA SER A 423 -28.27 -14.69 4.34
C SER A 423 -27.38 -15.34 3.25
N MET A 424 -26.74 -14.56 2.37
CA MET A 424 -25.79 -15.06 1.37
C MET A 424 -24.70 -15.97 1.98
N GLY A 425 -24.25 -15.70 3.20
CA GLY A 425 -23.31 -16.54 3.94
C GLY A 425 -23.85 -17.96 4.17
N CYS A 426 -25.17 -18.15 4.26
CA CYS A 426 -25.79 -19.48 4.32
C CYS A 426 -25.52 -20.30 3.06
N LEU A 427 -25.51 -19.69 1.87
CA LEU A 427 -25.19 -20.41 0.63
C LEU A 427 -23.72 -20.86 0.62
N ALA A 428 -22.81 -20.00 1.07
CA ALA A 428 -21.39 -20.32 1.22
C ALA A 428 -21.19 -21.44 2.27
N ALA A 429 -21.91 -21.38 3.39
CA ALA A 429 -21.87 -22.40 4.44
C ALA A 429 -22.43 -23.76 3.98
N LEU A 430 -23.56 -23.75 3.26
CA LEU A 430 -24.14 -24.94 2.64
C LEU A 430 -23.15 -25.56 1.64
N LYS A 431 -22.59 -24.75 0.73
CA LYS A 431 -21.58 -25.21 -0.25
C LYS A 431 -20.35 -25.79 0.44
N PHE A 432 -19.80 -25.11 1.46
CA PHE A 432 -18.68 -25.60 2.25
C PHE A 432 -18.99 -26.94 2.93
N THR A 433 -20.16 -27.07 3.56
CA THR A 433 -20.57 -28.29 4.28
C THR A 433 -20.76 -29.48 3.32
N LEU A 434 -21.28 -29.23 2.12
CA LEU A 434 -21.41 -30.23 1.06
C LEU A 434 -20.04 -30.72 0.56
N ASP A 435 -19.10 -29.78 0.35
CA ASP A 435 -17.78 -30.10 -0.17
C ASP A 435 -16.86 -30.76 0.88
N ASN A 436 -17.14 -30.57 2.17
CA ASN A 436 -16.29 -31.03 3.27
C ASN A 436 -17.11 -31.83 4.31
N PRO A 437 -17.67 -32.98 3.90
CA PRO A 437 -18.50 -33.78 4.80
C PRO A 437 -17.70 -34.23 6.02
N GLY A 438 -18.26 -33.97 7.20
CA GLY A 438 -17.65 -34.34 8.49
C GLY A 438 -16.83 -33.25 9.17
N LEU A 439 -16.58 -32.09 8.53
CA LEU A 439 -15.96 -30.95 9.22
C LEU A 439 -16.96 -30.12 10.04
N VAL A 440 -18.24 -30.20 9.70
CA VAL A 440 -19.33 -29.46 10.38
C VAL A 440 -20.19 -30.43 11.16
N GLU A 441 -20.25 -30.26 12.47
CA GLU A 441 -21.13 -31.06 13.35
C GLU A 441 -22.54 -30.47 13.38
N LYS A 442 -22.60 -29.15 13.60
CA LYS A 442 -23.80 -28.36 13.77
C LYS A 442 -23.77 -27.20 12.78
N LEU A 443 -24.84 -27.08 12.00
CA LEU A 443 -25.02 -26.03 11.00
C LEU A 443 -26.22 -25.16 11.40
N VAL A 444 -26.02 -23.87 11.59
CA VAL A 444 -27.07 -22.89 11.87
C VAL A 444 -27.19 -21.95 10.68
N LEU A 445 -28.36 -21.97 10.03
CA LEU A 445 -28.69 -21.14 8.88
C LEU A 445 -29.73 -20.10 9.29
N VAL A 446 -29.32 -18.84 9.34
CA VAL A 446 -30.18 -17.70 9.71
C VAL A 446 -30.61 -16.99 8.43
N GLY A 447 -31.85 -17.22 7.99
CA GLY A 447 -32.40 -16.69 6.75
C GLY A 447 -31.65 -17.15 5.49
N PRO A 448 -31.61 -18.47 5.18
CA PRO A 448 -30.98 -18.95 3.95
C PRO A 448 -31.77 -18.50 2.70
N PRO A 449 -31.18 -17.77 1.75
CA PRO A 449 -31.85 -17.37 0.51
C PRO A 449 -32.04 -18.59 -0.41
N PRO A 450 -32.88 -18.50 -1.45
CA PRO A 450 -33.08 -19.62 -2.37
C PRO A 450 -31.80 -19.95 -3.16
N SER A 451 -31.60 -21.23 -3.45
CA SER A 451 -30.52 -21.74 -4.29
C SER A 451 -31.08 -22.55 -5.47
N PRO A 452 -30.94 -22.07 -6.72
CA PRO A 452 -30.46 -20.72 -7.10
C PRO A 452 -31.48 -19.61 -6.78
N LEU A 453 -31.09 -18.35 -6.94
CA LEU A 453 -32.05 -17.25 -6.93
C LEU A 453 -33.05 -17.38 -8.11
N PRO A 454 -34.33 -17.00 -7.92
CA PRO A 454 -35.26 -16.85 -9.03
C PRO A 454 -34.74 -15.83 -10.06
N GLU A 455 -35.02 -16.05 -11.35
CA GLU A 455 -34.50 -15.21 -12.45
C GLU A 455 -34.78 -13.71 -12.25
N ALA A 456 -35.99 -13.36 -11.82
CA ALA A 456 -36.37 -11.98 -11.53
C ALA A 456 -35.53 -11.37 -10.39
N ALA A 457 -35.20 -12.16 -9.36
CA ALA A 457 -34.35 -11.74 -8.26
C ALA A 457 -32.89 -11.55 -8.71
N SER A 458 -32.36 -12.46 -9.54
CA SER A 458 -31.03 -12.29 -10.14
C SER A 458 -30.94 -11.03 -11.01
N LYS A 459 -31.95 -10.76 -11.85
CA LYS A 459 -32.02 -9.52 -12.64
C LYS A 459 -32.06 -8.27 -11.76
N GLY A 460 -32.83 -8.30 -10.67
CA GLY A 460 -32.87 -7.23 -9.68
C GLY A 460 -31.52 -7.01 -8.99
N SER A 461 -30.81 -8.08 -8.65
CA SER A 461 -29.45 -8.03 -8.10
C SER A 461 -28.45 -7.42 -9.10
N TYR A 462 -28.51 -7.80 -10.38
CA TYR A 462 -27.69 -7.16 -11.42
C TYR A 462 -27.94 -5.65 -11.51
N ALA A 463 -29.21 -5.23 -11.53
CA ALA A 463 -29.55 -3.81 -11.53
C ALA A 463 -29.06 -3.08 -10.27
N ARG A 464 -29.15 -3.71 -9.10
CA ARG A 464 -28.62 -3.17 -7.83
C ARG A 464 -27.11 -2.98 -7.90
N ALA A 465 -26.36 -3.97 -8.39
CA ALA A 465 -24.91 -3.87 -8.53
C ALA A 465 -24.51 -2.70 -9.45
N SER A 466 -25.18 -2.53 -10.60
CA SER A 466 -24.96 -1.39 -11.50
C SER A 466 -25.32 -0.04 -10.85
N LEU A 467 -26.39 0.01 -10.06
CA LEU A 467 -26.81 1.23 -9.37
C LEU A 467 -25.79 1.63 -8.28
N VAL A 468 -25.29 0.68 -7.50
CA VAL A 468 -24.28 0.93 -6.47
C VAL A 468 -22.97 1.42 -7.09
N ARG A 469 -22.52 0.81 -8.20
CA ARG A 469 -21.32 1.27 -8.92
C ARG A 469 -21.43 2.71 -9.41
N SER A 470 -22.63 3.13 -9.83
CA SER A 470 -22.84 4.46 -10.42
C SER A 470 -23.19 5.55 -9.42
N LYS A 471 -23.84 5.20 -8.29
CA LYS A 471 -24.37 6.18 -7.32
C LYS A 471 -23.98 5.92 -5.87
N GLY A 472 -23.16 4.91 -5.61
CA GLY A 472 -22.72 4.50 -4.28
C GLY A 472 -23.81 3.79 -3.45
N MET A 473 -23.44 3.38 -2.23
CA MET A 473 -24.35 2.64 -1.33
C MET A 473 -25.60 3.45 -0.94
N ASN A 474 -25.49 4.78 -0.80
CA ASN A 474 -26.62 5.66 -0.49
C ASN A 474 -27.83 5.48 -1.44
N ALA A 475 -27.58 5.08 -2.69
CA ALA A 475 -28.64 4.91 -3.68
C ALA A 475 -29.52 3.66 -3.46
N VAL A 476 -29.09 2.72 -2.61
CA VAL A 476 -29.80 1.45 -2.39
C VAL A 476 -30.11 1.15 -0.94
N VAL A 477 -29.40 1.79 0.00
CA VAL A 477 -29.47 1.48 1.43
C VAL A 477 -30.89 1.54 1.98
N ASP A 478 -31.62 2.64 1.77
CA ASP A 478 -32.96 2.80 2.37
C ASP A 478 -33.94 1.78 1.76
N THR A 479 -33.86 1.51 0.46
CA THR A 479 -34.63 0.44 -0.20
C THR A 479 -34.33 -0.95 0.38
N ILE A 480 -33.07 -1.24 0.72
CA ILE A 480 -32.67 -2.53 1.31
C ILE A 480 -33.16 -2.63 2.76
N VAL A 481 -33.03 -1.56 3.55
CA VAL A 481 -33.54 -1.48 4.93
C VAL A 481 -35.05 -1.70 4.93
N ASP A 482 -35.77 -1.00 4.06
CA ASP A 482 -37.22 -1.10 3.93
C ASP A 482 -37.67 -2.48 3.43
N ALA A 483 -36.93 -3.11 2.53
CA ALA A 483 -37.28 -4.45 2.06
C ALA A 483 -36.93 -5.54 3.08
N GLY A 484 -35.86 -5.35 3.86
CA GLY A 484 -35.25 -6.39 4.70
C GLY A 484 -35.65 -6.38 6.16
N THR A 485 -36.38 -5.37 6.66
CA THR A 485 -36.82 -5.29 8.07
C THR A 485 -38.34 -5.38 8.20
N SER A 486 -38.82 -5.95 9.30
CA SER A 486 -40.25 -6.14 9.56
C SER A 486 -40.99 -4.84 9.80
N SER A 487 -42.31 -4.90 9.67
CA SER A 487 -43.22 -3.81 9.97
C SER A 487 -43.13 -3.39 11.44
N ASN A 488 -42.91 -4.34 12.34
CA ASN A 488 -42.70 -4.08 13.77
C ASN A 488 -41.35 -3.40 14.03
N THR A 489 -40.26 -3.90 13.45
CA THR A 489 -38.91 -3.31 13.62
C THR A 489 -38.89 -1.84 13.22
N LYS A 490 -39.49 -1.49 12.07
CA LYS A 490 -39.56 -0.10 11.59
C LYS A 490 -40.32 0.83 12.54
N LYS A 491 -41.30 0.31 13.28
CA LYS A 491 -42.12 1.10 14.21
C LYS A 491 -41.52 1.17 15.61
N ALA A 492 -40.94 0.07 16.09
CA ALA A 492 -40.63 -0.13 17.50
C ALA A 492 -39.14 -0.32 17.81
N ASN A 493 -38.28 -0.55 16.80
CA ASN A 493 -36.86 -0.80 17.00
C ASN A 493 -35.98 0.06 16.07
N PRO A 494 -35.90 1.39 16.32
CA PRO A 494 -35.08 2.29 15.51
C PRO A 494 -33.58 1.97 15.57
N LEU A 495 -33.10 1.29 16.63
CA LEU A 495 -31.70 0.86 16.74
C LEU A 495 -31.38 -0.24 15.73
N ALA A 496 -32.27 -1.20 15.51
CA ALA A 496 -32.10 -2.20 14.47
C ALA A 496 -32.06 -1.56 13.08
N ILE A 497 -32.94 -0.61 12.80
CA ILE A 497 -32.93 0.16 11.54
C ILE A 497 -31.58 0.87 11.35
N ALA A 498 -31.09 1.55 12.38
CA ALA A 498 -29.79 2.22 12.34
C ALA A 498 -28.63 1.22 12.13
N ALA A 499 -28.64 0.08 12.82
CA ALA A 499 -27.61 -0.96 12.70
C ALA A 499 -27.55 -1.53 11.28
N VAL A 500 -28.69 -1.90 10.69
CA VAL A 500 -28.77 -2.36 9.30
C VAL A 500 -28.25 -1.28 8.34
N ARG A 501 -28.70 -0.04 8.53
CA ARG A 501 -28.32 1.08 7.67
C ARG A 501 -26.83 1.37 7.71
N ILE A 502 -26.22 1.38 8.90
CA ILE A 502 -24.77 1.57 9.09
C ILE A 502 -23.99 0.39 8.51
N SER A 503 -24.44 -0.84 8.73
CA SER A 503 -23.81 -2.04 8.17
C SER A 503 -23.70 -1.95 6.64
N LEU A 504 -24.78 -1.54 5.97
CA LEU A 504 -24.82 -1.33 4.52
C LEU A 504 -23.99 -0.12 4.06
N LEU A 505 -24.10 1.02 4.72
CA LEU A 505 -23.34 2.24 4.36
C LEU A 505 -21.84 2.09 4.58
N SER A 506 -21.45 1.20 5.50
CA SER A 506 -20.05 0.90 5.72
C SER A 506 -19.41 0.14 4.56
N GLN A 507 -20.19 -0.47 3.65
CA GLN A 507 -19.63 -1.25 2.55
C GLN A 507 -19.01 -0.36 1.46
N ASP A 508 -17.92 -0.85 0.87
CA ASP A 508 -17.40 -0.25 -0.36
C ASP A 508 -18.37 -0.57 -1.53
N PRO A 509 -18.74 0.42 -2.38
CA PRO A 509 -19.66 0.20 -3.49
C PRO A 509 -19.26 -0.92 -4.47
N GLU A 510 -17.98 -0.98 -4.87
CA GLU A 510 -17.53 -2.00 -5.82
C GLU A 510 -17.49 -3.37 -5.15
N SER A 511 -17.01 -3.46 -3.91
CA SER A 511 -17.02 -4.72 -3.16
C SER A 511 -18.44 -5.27 -2.98
N TYR A 512 -19.38 -4.42 -2.57
CA TYR A 512 -20.79 -4.81 -2.43
C TYR A 512 -21.37 -5.27 -3.77
N ALA A 513 -21.10 -4.53 -4.85
CA ALA A 513 -21.55 -4.90 -6.20
C ALA A 513 -21.01 -6.27 -6.64
N LYS A 514 -19.74 -6.59 -6.37
CA LYS A 514 -19.16 -7.92 -6.63
C LYS A 514 -19.88 -9.02 -5.86
N ALA A 515 -20.19 -8.80 -4.58
CA ALA A 515 -20.89 -9.78 -3.76
C ALA A 515 -22.35 -9.99 -4.19
N VAL A 516 -23.05 -8.91 -4.58
CA VAL A 516 -24.36 -9.01 -5.22
C VAL A 516 -24.28 -9.83 -6.51
N TRP A 517 -23.20 -9.66 -7.27
CA TRP A 517 -22.94 -10.44 -8.49
C TRP A 517 -22.70 -11.91 -8.20
N ALA A 518 -21.89 -12.22 -7.19
CA ALA A 518 -21.64 -13.58 -6.71
C ALA A 518 -22.96 -14.31 -6.39
N LEU A 519 -23.85 -13.64 -5.66
CA LEU A 519 -25.16 -14.19 -5.30
C LEU A 519 -26.07 -14.38 -6.53
N ALA A 520 -26.13 -13.41 -7.44
CA ALA A 520 -26.96 -13.48 -8.64
C ALA A 520 -26.50 -14.54 -9.66
N ASN A 521 -25.18 -14.78 -9.73
CA ASN A 521 -24.54 -15.70 -10.66
C ASN A 521 -24.42 -17.13 -10.12
N ALA A 522 -24.82 -17.38 -8.87
CA ALA A 522 -24.91 -18.71 -8.28
C ALA A 522 -26.13 -19.47 -8.85
N THR A 523 -26.00 -19.93 -10.09
CA THR A 523 -27.08 -20.59 -10.84
C THR A 523 -27.17 -22.09 -10.57
N GLN A 524 -26.13 -22.69 -9.99
CA GLN A 524 -26.14 -24.09 -9.60
C GLN A 524 -26.98 -24.31 -8.34
N LYS A 525 -27.93 -25.23 -8.43
CA LYS A 525 -28.73 -25.67 -7.27
C LYS A 525 -27.86 -26.49 -6.33
N LEU A 526 -27.89 -26.17 -5.04
CA LEU A 526 -27.21 -26.95 -4.00
C LEU A 526 -28.04 -28.21 -3.63
N ASP A 527 -27.35 -29.36 -3.60
CA ASP A 527 -27.89 -30.67 -3.23
C ASP A 527 -27.90 -30.85 -1.71
N VAL A 528 -28.72 -30.04 -1.04
CA VAL A 528 -28.76 -29.96 0.44
C VAL A 528 -29.19 -31.26 1.11
N GLU A 529 -29.78 -32.19 0.38
CA GLU A 529 -30.12 -33.55 0.81
C GLU A 529 -28.89 -34.35 1.27
N ALA A 530 -27.70 -34.02 0.75
CA ALA A 530 -26.45 -34.67 1.12
C ALA A 530 -25.85 -34.15 2.44
N ILE A 531 -26.44 -33.12 3.06
CA ILE A 531 -25.95 -32.56 4.32
C ILE A 531 -26.20 -33.54 5.47
N LYS A 532 -25.12 -33.92 6.15
CA LYS A 532 -25.15 -34.81 7.32
C LYS A 532 -25.09 -34.08 8.66
N ALA A 533 -24.70 -32.81 8.65
CA ALA A 533 -24.62 -31.99 9.85
C ALA A 533 -26.03 -31.81 10.44
N LYS A 534 -26.15 -31.85 11.78
CA LYS A 534 -27.37 -31.43 12.45
C LYS A 534 -27.62 -29.99 12.05
N THR A 535 -28.84 -29.65 11.63
CA THR A 535 -29.11 -28.33 11.05
C THR A 535 -30.26 -27.62 11.76
N LEU A 536 -30.03 -26.37 12.15
CA LEU A 536 -31.05 -25.43 12.61
C LEU A 536 -31.25 -24.37 11.53
N ILE A 537 -32.51 -24.13 11.15
CA ILE A 537 -32.88 -23.02 10.27
C ILE A 537 -33.69 -22.03 11.10
N VAL A 538 -33.26 -20.77 11.12
CA VAL A 538 -33.98 -19.67 11.78
C VAL A 538 -34.45 -18.71 10.69
N THR A 539 -35.73 -18.35 10.69
CA THR A 539 -36.27 -17.30 9.82
C THR A 539 -37.28 -16.41 10.54
N GLY A 540 -37.62 -15.26 9.97
CA GLY A 540 -38.73 -14.41 10.38
C GLY A 540 -40.00 -14.65 9.56
N ASP A 541 -41.17 -14.43 10.15
CA ASP A 541 -42.46 -14.51 9.44
C ASP A 541 -42.67 -13.38 8.40
N GLU A 542 -41.93 -12.27 8.53
CA GLU A 542 -41.88 -11.16 7.58
C GLU A 542 -40.60 -11.16 6.71
N ASP A 543 -39.77 -12.21 6.77
CA ASP A 543 -38.58 -12.32 5.91
C ASP A 543 -38.98 -12.58 4.44
N LYS A 544 -38.78 -11.57 3.58
CA LYS A 544 -39.09 -11.65 2.15
C LYS A 544 -38.01 -12.34 1.32
N VAL A 545 -36.79 -12.45 1.84
CA VAL A 545 -35.67 -13.12 1.17
C VAL A 545 -35.73 -14.62 1.48
N SER A 546 -36.06 -14.96 2.72
CA SER A 546 -36.10 -16.32 3.25
C SER A 546 -37.42 -16.64 3.95
N PRO A 547 -38.57 -16.54 3.26
CA PRO A 547 -39.88 -16.72 3.89
C PRO A 547 -40.03 -18.11 4.52
N PRO A 548 -40.91 -18.28 5.53
CA PRO A 548 -41.11 -19.56 6.22
C PRO A 548 -41.31 -20.74 5.26
N SER A 549 -42.07 -20.57 4.19
CA SER A 549 -42.30 -21.62 3.18
C SER A 549 -41.02 -22.08 2.46
N LEU A 550 -40.05 -21.19 2.23
CA LEU A 550 -38.76 -21.55 1.66
C LEU A 550 -37.91 -22.31 2.69
N CYS A 551 -37.90 -21.84 3.93
CA CYS A 551 -37.16 -22.50 5.01
C CYS A 551 -37.74 -23.89 5.33
N GLU A 552 -39.06 -24.06 5.30
CA GLU A 552 -39.75 -25.36 5.40
C GLU A 552 -39.31 -26.31 4.26
N ALA A 553 -39.16 -25.80 3.04
CA ALA A 553 -38.67 -26.59 1.90
C ALA A 553 -37.19 -27.01 2.07
N TYR A 554 -36.36 -26.19 2.71
CA TYR A 554 -35.03 -26.63 3.14
C TYR A 554 -35.14 -27.71 4.22
N THR A 555 -35.99 -27.51 5.23
CA THR A 555 -36.17 -28.47 6.33
C THR A 555 -36.67 -29.83 5.86
N SER A 556 -37.55 -29.89 4.85
CA SER A 556 -38.02 -31.15 4.28
C SER A 556 -36.95 -31.92 3.51
N ARG A 557 -35.88 -31.24 3.07
CA ARG A 557 -34.79 -31.82 2.25
C ARG A 557 -33.56 -32.16 3.08
N ILE A 558 -33.22 -31.34 4.08
CA ILE A 558 -32.06 -31.56 4.95
C ILE A 558 -32.46 -32.51 6.08
N HIS A 559 -31.92 -33.73 6.07
CA HIS A 559 -32.28 -34.75 7.05
C HIS A 559 -31.91 -34.34 8.48
N GLY A 560 -32.85 -34.51 9.42
CA GLY A 560 -32.63 -34.17 10.83
C GLY A 560 -32.52 -32.67 11.12
N SER A 561 -32.96 -31.83 10.19
CA SER A 561 -33.01 -30.38 10.40
C SER A 561 -34.26 -29.94 11.16
N THR A 562 -34.17 -28.79 11.82
CA THR A 562 -35.28 -28.14 12.54
C THR A 562 -35.42 -26.70 12.09
N ILE A 563 -36.63 -26.14 12.24
CA ILE A 563 -36.93 -24.76 11.88
C ILE A 563 -37.50 -23.99 13.08
N VAL A 564 -37.08 -22.73 13.21
CA VAL A 564 -37.68 -21.75 14.12
C VAL A 564 -38.11 -20.54 13.32
N VAL A 565 -39.40 -20.20 13.39
CA VAL A 565 -39.97 -19.00 12.78
C VAL A 565 -40.20 -17.95 13.86
N LEU A 566 -39.50 -16.83 13.77
CA LEU A 566 -39.60 -15.69 14.67
C LEU A 566 -40.73 -14.77 14.22
N LYS A 567 -41.62 -14.44 15.16
CA LYS A 567 -42.75 -13.55 14.88
C LYS A 567 -42.31 -12.09 14.78
N ASP A 568 -42.90 -11.35 13.85
CA ASP A 568 -42.69 -9.93 13.60
C ASP A 568 -41.22 -9.58 13.27
N VAL A 569 -40.52 -10.48 12.55
CA VAL A 569 -39.08 -10.39 12.22
C VAL A 569 -38.87 -10.47 10.72
N GLY A 570 -38.00 -9.60 10.19
CA GLY A 570 -37.57 -9.60 8.79
C GLY A 570 -36.27 -10.40 8.58
N HIS A 571 -35.47 -9.96 7.62
CA HIS A 571 -34.24 -10.66 7.18
C HIS A 571 -33.02 -10.37 8.06
N TRP A 572 -33.04 -9.33 8.90
CA TRP A 572 -31.91 -8.94 9.75
C TRP A 572 -32.08 -9.48 11.18
N HIS A 573 -32.41 -10.77 11.27
CA HIS A 573 -32.81 -11.53 12.46
C HIS A 573 -32.09 -11.14 13.76
N VAL A 574 -30.74 -11.08 13.77
CA VAL A 574 -29.97 -10.78 14.98
C VAL A 574 -30.19 -9.33 15.42
N PHE A 575 -30.26 -8.39 14.50
CA PHE A 575 -30.54 -6.99 14.80
C PHE A 575 -32.00 -6.75 15.20
N GLU A 576 -32.94 -7.46 14.57
CA GLU A 576 -34.38 -7.30 14.81
C GLU A 576 -34.84 -7.98 16.11
N ASN A 577 -34.37 -9.20 16.38
CA ASN A 577 -34.78 -9.99 17.54
C ASN A 577 -33.67 -10.94 18.02
N VAL A 578 -32.61 -10.36 18.60
CA VAL A 578 -31.50 -11.12 19.18
C VAL A 578 -31.96 -12.15 20.21
N ALA A 579 -32.98 -11.86 21.02
CA ALA A 579 -33.48 -12.76 22.05
C ALA A 579 -34.09 -14.04 21.45
N GLY A 580 -34.88 -13.89 20.38
CA GLY A 580 -35.47 -15.01 19.64
C GLY A 580 -34.40 -15.87 18.97
N VAL A 581 -33.43 -15.24 18.29
CA VAL A 581 -32.29 -15.96 17.68
C VAL A 581 -31.47 -16.67 18.75
N ALA A 582 -31.17 -16.00 19.86
CA ALA A 582 -30.41 -16.56 20.98
C ALA A 582 -31.13 -17.76 21.61
N ALA A 583 -32.44 -17.70 21.81
CA ALA A 583 -33.22 -18.84 22.32
C ALA A 583 -33.15 -20.04 21.37
N ALA A 584 -33.29 -19.82 20.06
CA ALA A 584 -33.20 -20.87 19.05
C ALA A 584 -31.81 -21.51 19.01
N VAL A 585 -30.76 -20.68 18.97
CA VAL A 585 -29.36 -21.13 18.92
C VAL A 585 -28.99 -21.85 20.21
N LYS A 586 -29.35 -21.33 21.39
CA LYS A 586 -29.07 -21.96 22.70
C LYS A 586 -29.74 -23.32 22.86
N ALA A 587 -30.94 -23.50 22.31
CA ALA A 587 -31.62 -24.79 22.36
C ALA A 587 -30.96 -25.84 21.47
N PHE A 588 -30.13 -25.42 20.52
CA PHE A 588 -29.51 -26.26 19.51
C PHE A 588 -28.02 -26.56 19.77
N LEU A 589 -27.28 -25.56 20.25
CA LEU A 589 -25.91 -25.71 20.77
C LEU A 589 -25.92 -26.56 22.03
#